data_AF-A0A2M7QLR6-F1
#
_entry.id   AF-A0A2M7QLR6-F1
#
_cell.length_a   1.000
_cell.length_b   1.000
_cell.length_c   1.000
_cell.angle_alpha   90.00
_cell.angle_beta   90.00
_cell.angle_gamma   90.00
#
_symmetry.space_group_name_H-M   'P 1'
#
loop_
_entity.id
_entity.type
_entity.pdbx_description
1 polymer ?
#
loop_
_entity_poly.entity_id
_entity_poly.type
_entity_poly.pdbx_seq_one_letter_code
_entity_poly.pdbx_strand_id
1 'polypeptide(L)'
;MATTPLGSIDQAPPPETWSALRDLPKTQLIDVRTRPEWAFVGVPDLSPLGKEAAFSEWVQYPAMTPNPRFLADLDAMVREADAETVYFLCRSGGRSQAAALAALAHFSAQGRAIACVNVLEGFEGDLDAAGHRGARGGWK
;
A
#
# COMPACT_ATOMS: atom_id res chain seq x y z
N MET A 1 2.00 29.01 13.22
CA MET A 1 1.65 28.13 12.08
C MET A 1 0.89 26.96 12.68
N ALA A 2 -0.41 26.86 12.42
CA ALA A 2 -1.24 25.79 12.96
C ALA A 2 -0.90 24.49 12.21
N THR A 3 -0.40 23.50 12.94
CA THR A 3 -0.24 22.13 12.44
C THR A 3 -1.65 21.57 12.26
N THR A 4 -2.14 21.56 11.03
CA THR A 4 -3.33 20.76 10.68
C THR A 4 -3.10 19.34 11.19
N PRO A 5 -3.99 18.75 12.00
CA PRO A 5 -3.83 17.36 12.38
C PRO A 5 -3.84 16.55 11.08
N LEU A 6 -2.72 15.90 10.77
CA LEU A 6 -2.70 14.83 9.78
C LEU A 6 -3.74 13.83 10.25
N GLY A 7 -4.78 13.59 9.43
CA GLY A 7 -5.79 12.60 9.75
C GLY A 7 -5.15 11.25 10.09
N SER A 8 -5.80 10.46 10.92
CA SER A 8 -5.41 9.07 11.09
C SER A 8 -5.68 8.30 9.80
N ILE A 9 -4.74 7.44 9.40
CA ILE A 9 -4.98 6.43 8.37
C ILE A 9 -5.64 5.20 8.99
N ASP A 10 -6.43 4.49 8.20
CA ASP A 10 -7.00 3.22 8.62
C ASP A 10 -5.96 2.08 8.51
N GLN A 11 -6.27 0.96 9.15
CA GLN A 11 -5.43 -0.24 9.17
C GLN A 11 -6.34 -1.44 8.92
N ALA A 12 -5.96 -2.31 7.98
CA ALA A 12 -6.73 -3.52 7.69
C ALA A 12 -5.78 -4.70 7.48
N PRO A 13 -6.07 -5.90 8.03
CA PRO A 13 -5.33 -7.10 7.70
C PRO A 13 -5.60 -7.56 6.25
N PRO A 14 -4.77 -8.45 5.69
CA PRO A 14 -4.92 -8.90 4.31
C PRO A 14 -6.29 -9.50 3.96
N PRO A 15 -6.94 -10.34 4.81
CA PRO A 15 -8.27 -10.89 4.49
C PRO A 15 -9.38 -9.83 4.40
N GLU A 16 -9.31 -8.79 5.25
CA GLU A 16 -10.25 -7.68 5.22
C GLU A 16 -9.99 -6.80 3.99
N THR A 17 -8.72 -6.52 3.70
CA THR A 17 -8.32 -5.82 2.48
C THR A 17 -8.81 -6.54 1.22
N TRP A 18 -8.65 -7.86 1.14
CA TRP A 18 -9.17 -8.68 0.04
C TRP A 18 -10.69 -8.55 -0.11
N SER A 19 -11.41 -8.67 1.01
CA SER A 19 -12.87 -8.54 1.02
C SER A 19 -13.31 -7.15 0.55
N ALA A 20 -12.65 -6.10 1.01
CA ALA A 20 -12.94 -4.74 0.57
C ALA A 20 -12.62 -4.51 -0.91
N LEU A 21 -11.49 -5.02 -1.42
CA LEU A 21 -11.15 -4.94 -2.85
C LEU A 21 -12.18 -5.65 -3.74
N ARG A 22 -12.78 -6.75 -3.25
CA ARG A 22 -13.86 -7.49 -3.92
C ARG A 22 -15.18 -6.73 -3.88
N ASP A 23 -15.56 -6.21 -2.71
CA ASP A 23 -16.92 -5.73 -2.44
C ASP A 23 -17.10 -4.24 -2.78
N LEU A 24 -16.00 -3.47 -2.81
CA LEU A 24 -16.03 -2.04 -3.11
C LEU A 24 -15.44 -1.77 -4.51
N PRO A 25 -16.17 -1.07 -5.40
CA PRO A 25 -15.71 -0.86 -6.76
C PRO A 25 -14.53 0.12 -6.85
N LYS A 26 -14.54 1.19 -6.05
CA LYS A 26 -13.60 2.32 -6.13
C LYS A 26 -12.40 2.16 -5.20
N THR A 27 -11.74 1.01 -5.29
CA THR A 27 -10.58 0.65 -4.45
C THR A 27 -9.38 0.29 -5.30
N GLN A 28 -8.20 0.74 -4.88
CA GLN A 28 -6.92 0.37 -5.50
C GLN A 28 -5.95 -0.21 -4.45
N LEU A 29 -5.32 -1.34 -4.75
CA LEU A 29 -4.17 -1.84 -3.99
C LEU A 29 -2.88 -1.32 -4.63
N ILE A 30 -1.99 -0.73 -3.84
CA ILE A 30 -0.68 -0.25 -4.28
C ILE A 30 0.40 -1.00 -3.50
N ASP A 31 1.18 -1.81 -4.22
CA ASP A 31 2.37 -2.44 -3.69
C ASP A 31 3.53 -1.44 -3.72
N VAL A 32 3.98 -1.04 -2.52
CA VAL A 32 5.04 -0.06 -2.31
C VAL A 32 6.39 -0.68 -2.00
N ARG A 33 6.53 -2.00 -2.16
CA ARG A 33 7.81 -2.70 -2.09
C ARG A 33 8.72 -2.27 -3.25
N THR A 34 9.95 -2.74 -3.20
CA THR A 34 10.95 -2.46 -4.24
C THR A 34 10.78 -3.39 -5.43
N ARG A 35 11.29 -2.99 -6.61
CA ARG A 35 11.30 -3.85 -7.81
C ARG A 35 11.93 -5.24 -7.57
N PRO A 36 13.06 -5.39 -6.85
CA PRO A 36 13.58 -6.70 -6.52
C PRO A 36 12.61 -7.55 -5.68
N GLU A 37 11.87 -6.95 -4.75
CA GLU A 37 10.87 -7.69 -3.97
C GLU A 37 9.75 -8.21 -4.88
N TRP A 38 9.25 -7.39 -5.82
CA TRP A 38 8.25 -7.85 -6.80
C TRP A 38 8.78 -9.00 -7.65
N ALA A 39 10.01 -8.88 -8.16
CA ALA A 39 10.61 -9.84 -9.07
C ALA A 39 10.96 -11.19 -8.41
N PHE A 40 11.47 -11.16 -7.17
CA PHE A 40 12.03 -12.35 -6.51
C PHE A 40 11.11 -12.97 -5.45
N VAL A 41 10.18 -12.20 -4.87
CA VAL A 41 9.24 -12.71 -3.85
C VAL A 41 7.87 -13.02 -4.46
N GLY A 42 7.48 -12.28 -5.51
CA GLY A 42 6.17 -12.33 -6.13
C GLY A 42 5.33 -11.09 -5.79
N VAL A 43 4.13 -11.02 -6.35
CA VAL A 43 3.21 -9.87 -6.25
C VAL A 43 1.79 -10.32 -5.87
N PRO A 44 0.94 -9.42 -5.34
CA PRO A 44 -0.48 -9.71 -5.13
C PRO A 44 -1.18 -10.07 -6.45
N ASP A 45 -1.84 -11.23 -6.48
CA ASP A 45 -2.71 -11.63 -7.60
C ASP A 45 -4.16 -11.22 -7.31
N LEU A 46 -4.64 -10.19 -8.01
CA LEU A 46 -6.02 -9.71 -7.93
C LEU A 46 -6.88 -10.16 -9.12
N SER A 47 -6.35 -11.01 -10.01
CA SER A 47 -7.09 -11.50 -11.17
C SER A 47 -8.41 -12.22 -10.84
N PRO A 48 -8.57 -12.95 -9.70
CA PRO A 48 -9.87 -13.50 -9.32
C PRO A 48 -10.95 -12.44 -9.03
N LEU A 49 -10.55 -11.20 -8.76
CA LEU A 49 -11.43 -10.05 -8.54
C LEU A 49 -11.64 -9.22 -9.81
N GLY A 50 -11.00 -9.58 -10.93
CA GLY A 50 -10.99 -8.76 -12.15
C GLY A 50 -10.28 -7.42 -11.96
N LYS A 51 -9.31 -7.35 -11.03
CA LYS A 51 -8.56 -6.13 -10.68
C LYS A 51 -7.07 -6.35 -10.85
N GLU A 52 -6.31 -5.26 -10.90
CA GLU A 52 -4.85 -5.27 -10.91
C GLU A 52 -4.29 -4.46 -9.74
N ALA A 53 -3.23 -4.95 -9.11
CA ALA A 53 -2.46 -4.16 -8.17
C ALA A 53 -1.60 -3.13 -8.94
N ALA A 54 -1.48 -1.92 -8.40
CA ALA A 54 -0.56 -0.92 -8.91
C ALA A 54 0.76 -0.97 -8.15
N PHE A 55 1.84 -0.49 -8.75
CA PHE A 55 3.19 -0.67 -8.25
C PHE A 55 3.93 0.67 -8.21
N SER A 56 4.32 1.11 -7.01
CA SER A 56 5.10 2.35 -6.84
C SER A 56 6.01 2.24 -5.64
N GLU A 57 7.32 2.14 -5.88
CA GLU A 57 8.32 1.96 -4.82
C GLU A 57 8.28 3.15 -3.85
N TRP A 58 8.04 2.90 -2.56
CA TRP A 58 8.15 3.94 -1.52
C TRP A 58 9.60 4.39 -1.31
N VAL A 59 10.50 3.41 -1.32
CA VAL A 59 11.95 3.60 -1.30
C VAL A 59 12.56 2.85 -2.47
N GLN A 60 13.64 3.36 -3.04
CA GLN A 60 14.27 2.77 -4.22
C GLN A 60 15.51 1.95 -3.86
N TYR A 61 15.58 0.73 -4.38
CA TYR A 61 16.81 -0.07 -4.37
C TYR A 61 17.87 0.52 -5.34
N PRO A 62 19.19 0.41 -5.08
CA PRO A 62 19.85 -0.23 -3.94
C PRO A 62 20.00 0.65 -2.70
N ALA A 63 19.89 1.97 -2.86
CA ALA A 63 20.21 2.92 -1.80
C ALA A 63 19.18 2.95 -0.66
N MET A 64 17.98 2.37 -0.87
CA MET A 64 16.85 2.39 0.05
C MET A 64 16.44 3.82 0.45
N THR A 65 16.62 4.77 -0.46
CA THR A 65 16.26 6.17 -0.29
C THR A 65 14.81 6.43 -0.74
N PRO A 66 14.12 7.43 -0.16
CA PRO A 66 12.77 7.79 -0.60
C PRO A 66 12.68 8.02 -2.10
N ASN A 67 11.62 7.52 -2.72
CA ASN A 67 11.33 7.77 -4.13
C ASN A 67 10.75 9.18 -4.32
N PRO A 68 11.46 10.13 -4.97
CA PRO A 68 10.96 11.50 -5.14
C PRO A 68 9.74 11.59 -6.06
N ARG A 69 9.45 10.54 -6.84
CA ARG A 69 8.32 10.46 -7.75
C ARG A 69 7.08 9.82 -7.14
N PHE A 70 7.20 9.22 -5.96
CA PHE A 70 6.15 8.40 -5.35
C PHE A 70 4.77 9.06 -5.35
N LEU A 71 4.66 10.30 -4.85
CA LEU A 71 3.37 11.00 -4.77
C LEU A 71 2.79 11.35 -6.15
N ALA A 72 3.64 11.69 -7.12
CA ALA A 72 3.19 12.01 -8.47
C ALA A 72 2.66 10.76 -9.19
N ASP A 73 3.38 9.64 -9.06
CA ASP A 73 2.98 8.36 -9.66
C ASP A 73 1.70 7.84 -8.98
N LEU A 74 1.62 7.95 -7.65
CA LEU A 74 0.43 7.64 -6.86
C LEU A 74 -0.79 8.45 -7.33
N ASP A 75 -0.63 9.76 -7.55
CA ASP A 75 -1.74 10.62 -7.99
C ASP A 75 -2.33 10.15 -9.33
N ALA A 76 -1.45 9.79 -10.28
CA ALA A 76 -1.85 9.26 -11.58
C ALA A 76 -2.60 7.93 -11.43
N MET A 77 -2.07 6.98 -10.66
CA MET A 77 -2.69 5.67 -10.43
C MET A 77 -4.08 5.80 -9.80
N VAL A 78 -4.24 6.67 -8.80
CA VAL A 78 -5.52 6.87 -8.11
C VAL A 78 -6.57 7.50 -9.04
N ARG A 79 -6.17 8.42 -9.92
CA ARG A 79 -7.08 9.01 -10.91
C ARG A 79 -7.48 8.02 -11.99
N GLU A 80 -6.52 7.24 -12.49
CA GLU A 80 -6.77 6.21 -13.51
C GLU A 80 -7.76 5.14 -13.00
N ALA A 81 -7.62 4.74 -11.75
CA ALA A 81 -8.50 3.78 -11.10
C ALA A 81 -9.85 4.35 -10.60
N ASP A 82 -10.09 5.66 -10.70
CA ASP A 82 -11.19 6.38 -10.02
C ASP A 82 -11.35 5.94 -8.54
N ALA A 83 -10.22 5.78 -7.84
CA ALA A 83 -10.20 5.19 -6.51
C ALA A 83 -10.55 6.21 -5.43
N GLU A 84 -11.47 5.84 -4.55
CA GLU A 84 -11.85 6.60 -3.34
C GLU A 84 -11.16 6.04 -2.08
N THR A 85 -10.72 4.77 -2.13
CA THR A 85 -9.94 4.12 -1.08
C THR A 85 -8.70 3.45 -1.66
N VAL A 86 -7.55 3.67 -1.02
CA VAL A 86 -6.26 3.18 -1.47
C VAL A 86 -5.60 2.37 -0.36
N TYR A 87 -5.29 1.12 -0.67
CA TYR A 87 -4.63 0.18 0.23
C TYR A 87 -3.14 0.13 -0.09
N PHE A 88 -2.29 0.34 0.91
CA PHE A 88 -0.84 0.33 0.76
C PHE A 88 -0.28 -0.96 1.31
N LEU A 89 0.44 -1.70 0.47
CA LEU A 89 1.05 -2.98 0.82
C LEU A 89 2.57 -2.87 0.77
N CYS A 90 3.25 -3.29 1.84
CA CYS A 90 4.70 -3.52 1.80
C CYS A 90 5.03 -4.94 2.24
N ARG A 91 6.28 -5.24 2.58
CA ARG A 91 6.67 -6.59 3.05
C ARG A 91 6.02 -6.99 4.38
N SER A 92 5.93 -6.06 5.33
CA SER A 92 5.55 -6.35 6.73
C SER A 92 4.81 -5.20 7.43
N GLY A 93 4.03 -4.39 6.70
CA GLY A 93 3.23 -3.28 7.24
C GLY A 93 3.94 -1.95 7.56
N GLY A 94 5.27 -1.92 7.74
CA GLY A 94 5.98 -0.70 8.18
C GLY A 94 6.13 0.40 7.12
N ARG A 95 6.66 0.07 5.93
CA ARG A 95 6.85 1.06 4.84
C ARG A 95 5.50 1.54 4.28
N SER A 96 4.52 0.65 4.22
CA SER A 96 3.17 0.97 3.77
C SER A 96 2.45 1.93 4.71
N GLN A 97 2.68 1.86 6.02
CA GLN A 97 2.16 2.85 6.97
C GLN A 97 2.67 4.26 6.65
N ALA A 98 3.98 4.41 6.42
CA ALA A 98 4.57 5.70 6.07
C ALA A 98 4.07 6.22 4.72
N ALA A 99 3.96 5.34 3.72
CA ALA A 99 3.41 5.67 2.41
C ALA A 99 1.95 6.15 2.49
N ALA A 100 1.10 5.45 3.26
CA ALA A 100 -0.30 5.82 3.47
C ALA A 100 -0.47 7.18 4.16
N LEU A 101 0.35 7.48 5.17
CA LEU A 101 0.34 8.79 5.84
C LEU A 101 0.75 9.92 4.87
N ALA A 102 1.79 9.70 4.06
CA ALA A 102 2.23 10.67 3.07
C ALA A 102 1.17 10.89 1.98
N ALA A 103 0.52 9.82 1.52
CA ALA A 103 -0.59 9.86 0.59
C ALA A 103 -1.78 10.66 1.15
N LEU A 104 -2.18 10.39 2.39
CA LEU A 104 -3.29 11.09 3.05
C LEU A 104 -3.00 12.60 3.14
N ALA A 105 -1.78 12.96 3.56
CA ALA A 105 -1.34 14.36 3.59
C ALA A 105 -1.41 15.02 2.22
N HIS A 106 -0.93 14.31 1.19
CA HIS A 106 -0.88 14.79 -0.19
C HIS A 106 -2.28 15.02 -0.79
N PHE A 107 -3.20 14.07 -0.62
CA PHE A 107 -4.58 14.22 -1.11
C PHE A 107 -5.35 15.28 -0.34
N SER A 108 -5.19 15.33 0.99
CA SER A 108 -5.86 16.35 1.83
C SER A 108 -5.41 17.77 1.46
N ALA A 109 -4.12 17.97 1.16
CA ALA A 109 -3.59 19.26 0.72
C ALA A 109 -4.19 19.73 -0.63
N GLN A 110 -4.72 18.80 -1.43
CA GLN A 110 -5.42 19.07 -2.69
C GLN A 110 -6.95 19.13 -2.53
N GLY A 111 -7.46 19.02 -1.30
CA GLY A 111 -8.90 19.00 -1.02
C GLY A 111 -9.61 17.72 -1.49
N ARG A 112 -8.87 16.62 -1.69
CA ARG A 112 -9.42 15.33 -2.10
C ARG A 112 -9.60 14.41 -0.90
N ALA A 113 -10.82 13.92 -0.70
CA ALA A 113 -11.15 12.96 0.33
C ALA A 113 -10.92 11.54 -0.17
N ILE A 114 -9.67 11.07 -0.11
CA ILE A 114 -9.27 9.70 -0.44
C ILE A 114 -8.89 8.99 0.86
N ALA A 115 -9.53 7.84 1.13
CA ALA A 115 -9.18 7.02 2.28
C ALA A 115 -7.86 6.29 2.00
N CYS A 116 -6.90 6.39 2.93
CA CYS A 116 -5.61 5.71 2.85
C CYS A 116 -5.53 4.65 3.94
N VAL A 117 -5.33 3.39 3.54
CA VAL A 117 -5.35 2.24 4.44
C VAL A 117 -4.01 1.52 4.38
N ASN A 118 -3.38 1.29 5.54
CA ASN A 118 -2.21 0.42 5.61
C ASN A 118 -2.65 -1.05 5.71
N VAL A 119 -2.10 -1.89 4.85
CA VAL A 119 -2.29 -3.34 4.96
C VAL A 119 -1.36 -3.89 6.04
N LEU A 120 -1.94 -4.30 7.16
CA LEU A 120 -1.24 -4.91 8.29
C LEU A 120 -0.55 -6.21 7.85
N GLU A 121 0.55 -6.56 8.53
CA GLU A 121 1.37 -7.77 8.26
C GLU A 121 2.05 -7.80 6.87
N GLY A 122 1.66 -6.93 5.95
CA GLY A 122 2.24 -6.81 4.62
C GLY A 122 2.08 -8.08 3.76
N PHE A 123 2.98 -8.24 2.79
CA PHE A 123 2.93 -9.33 1.83
C PHE A 123 3.36 -10.67 2.42
N GLU A 124 4.42 -10.67 3.25
CA GLU A 124 5.03 -11.92 3.74
C GLU A 124 4.77 -12.21 5.22
N GLY A 125 4.04 -11.34 5.92
CA GLY A 125 3.76 -11.52 7.34
C GLY A 125 5.00 -11.38 8.21
N ASP A 126 4.88 -11.76 9.47
CA ASP A 126 5.98 -11.71 10.45
C ASP A 126 6.95 -12.88 10.31
N LEU A 127 8.15 -12.71 10.89
CA LEU A 127 9.12 -13.79 10.98
C LEU A 127 8.57 -14.89 11.89
N ASP A 128 8.77 -16.15 11.52
CA ASP A 128 8.54 -17.32 12.37
C ASP A 128 9.61 -17.46 13.47
N ALA A 129 9.50 -18.48 14.32
CA ALA A 129 10.47 -18.73 15.39
C ALA A 129 11.87 -19.10 14.85
N ALA A 130 11.98 -19.52 13.58
CA ALA A 130 13.22 -19.82 12.89
C ALA A 130 13.75 -18.63 12.06
N GLY A 131 13.04 -17.49 12.03
CA GLY A 131 13.42 -16.30 11.28
C GLY A 131 13.02 -16.33 9.80
N HIS A 132 12.04 -17.15 9.41
CA HIS A 132 11.50 -17.18 8.04
C HIS A 132 10.18 -16.42 7.94
N ARG A 133 9.95 -15.70 6.84
CA ARG A 133 8.64 -15.09 6.53
C ARG A 133 7.80 -16.02 5.65
N GLY A 134 6.51 -15.71 5.51
CA GLY A 134 5.56 -16.46 4.69
C GLY A 134 4.92 -17.66 5.40
N ALA A 135 5.17 -17.84 6.70
CA ALA A 135 4.56 -18.90 7.51
C ALA A 135 3.56 -18.37 8.55
N ARG A 136 3.55 -17.05 8.81
CA ARG A 136 2.70 -16.41 9.82
C ARG A 136 2.09 -15.12 9.28
N GLY A 137 0.82 -15.18 8.91
CA GLY A 137 0.07 -14.03 8.43
C GLY A 137 0.58 -13.48 7.09
N GLY A 138 0.17 -12.27 6.76
CA GLY A 138 0.51 -11.62 5.49
C GLY A 138 -0.43 -11.98 4.33
N TRP A 139 -0.16 -11.37 3.18
CA TRP A 139 -0.97 -11.52 1.96
C TRP A 139 -0.82 -12.89 1.28
N LYS A 140 0.40 -13.43 1.33
CA LYS A 140 0.79 -14.65 0.61
C LYS A 140 0.28 -15.93 1.27
#